data_AF-A0A7C7UMX1-F1
#
_entry.id   AF-A0A7C7UMX1-F1
#
_cell.length_a   1.000
_cell.length_b   1.000
_cell.length_c   1.000
_cell.angle_alpha   90.00
_cell.angle_beta   90.00
_cell.angle_gamma   90.00
#
_symmetry.space_group_name_H-M   'P 1'
#
loop_
_entity.id
_entity.type
_entity.pdbx_description
1 polymer ?
#
loop_
_entity_poly.entity_id
_entity_poly.type
_entity_poly.pdbx_seq_one_letter_code
_entity_poly.pdbx_strand_id
1 'polypeptide(L)'
;MRESLSTLRPEFAYRCQSTASDGSLMPTNLARAGRLTKMKFKKALINLLLAGVSFLVSLVIVEVLVGFFFCPGAGQFMHPQEGLPAARGVREVTDLDSVLGWRGRPDLRVTFYDYHRCPTYQHTVIHNSRGFRDEERSFARMAWGRRFLVLGDSYTWGWGVAQNYLALLQHRFNETNRQVEVINLGVIGYATDQEMLLYAQEGVQYAPDMVILGFCVNDYKENAENWTWGYSRPRFKVAADASLILG
;
A
#
# COMPACT_ATOMS: atom_id res chain seq x y z
N MET A 1 40.47 -79.03 -20.38
CA MET A 1 39.72 -78.70 -19.14
C MET A 1 38.23 -78.77 -19.45
N ARG A 2 37.38 -79.07 -18.46
CA ARG A 2 35.95 -79.37 -18.66
C ARG A 2 35.10 -78.10 -18.77
N GLU A 3 34.20 -78.09 -19.76
CA GLU A 3 32.85 -77.49 -19.87
C GLU A 3 32.47 -77.55 -21.37
N SER A 4 31.23 -77.59 -21.85
CA SER A 4 29.88 -77.70 -21.27
C SER A 4 28.98 -78.38 -22.33
N LEU A 5 27.88 -79.05 -21.96
CA LEU A 5 26.97 -79.72 -22.91
C LEU A 5 25.50 -79.41 -22.62
N SER A 6 24.78 -78.89 -23.63
CA SER A 6 23.32 -79.01 -23.73
C SER A 6 22.87 -78.85 -25.19
N THR A 7 21.88 -79.65 -25.61
CA THR A 7 21.07 -79.72 -26.86
C THR A 7 20.87 -81.19 -27.27
N LEU A 8 19.78 -81.67 -27.88
CA LEU A 8 18.35 -81.30 -27.97
C LEU A 8 17.59 -82.48 -28.69
N ARG A 9 16.27 -82.63 -28.49
CA ARG A 9 15.28 -83.27 -29.42
C ARG A 9 15.31 -84.81 -29.63
N PRO A 10 14.28 -85.47 -30.26
CA PRO A 10 13.20 -84.99 -31.14
C PRO A 10 11.73 -85.32 -30.68
N GLU A 11 10.78 -85.51 -31.62
CA GLU A 11 9.31 -85.34 -31.45
C GLU A 11 8.44 -86.46 -32.10
N PHE A 12 7.13 -86.57 -31.77
CA PHE A 12 6.13 -87.52 -32.36
C PHE A 12 4.86 -86.79 -32.93
N ALA A 13 4.10 -87.42 -33.86
CA ALA A 13 2.99 -86.82 -34.66
C ALA A 13 1.71 -87.74 -34.76
N TYR A 14 0.59 -87.52 -35.49
CA TYR A 14 0.23 -86.81 -36.76
C TYR A 14 -1.30 -86.55 -36.95
N ARG A 15 -1.69 -85.48 -37.71
CA ARG A 15 -2.94 -85.33 -38.57
C ARG A 15 -4.34 -85.41 -37.86
N CYS A 16 -5.53 -85.12 -38.45
CA CYS A 16 -6.00 -84.74 -39.82
C CYS A 16 -7.29 -83.84 -39.83
N GLN A 17 -7.94 -83.66 -41.00
CA GLN A 17 -9.00 -82.65 -41.36
C GLN A 17 -10.48 -83.15 -41.33
N SER A 18 -11.51 -82.26 -41.37
CA SER A 18 -12.52 -82.14 -42.48
C SER A 18 -13.81 -81.27 -42.24
N THR A 19 -14.16 -80.43 -43.25
CA THR A 19 -15.50 -80.07 -43.85
C THR A 19 -16.72 -79.42 -43.12
N ALA A 20 -17.20 -78.27 -43.68
CA ALA A 20 -18.59 -77.87 -44.09
C ALA A 20 -19.83 -77.96 -43.13
N SER A 21 -20.91 -77.14 -43.17
CA SER A 21 -21.36 -75.98 -43.99
C SER A 21 -22.58 -75.24 -43.37
N ASP A 22 -22.96 -74.07 -43.94
CA ASP A 22 -24.30 -73.41 -43.96
C ASP A 22 -24.75 -72.47 -42.79
N GLY A 23 -25.64 -71.49 -43.10
CA GLY A 23 -26.54 -70.86 -42.10
C GLY A 23 -26.48 -69.33 -41.83
N SER A 24 -27.08 -68.51 -42.70
CA SER A 24 -27.84 -67.26 -42.42
C SER A 24 -27.29 -66.02 -41.64
N LEU A 25 -27.26 -64.89 -42.37
CA LEU A 25 -27.83 -63.54 -42.08
C LEU A 25 -27.44 -62.67 -40.85
N MET A 26 -27.03 -61.43 -41.19
CA MET A 26 -26.81 -60.20 -40.40
C MET A 26 -28.05 -59.72 -39.58
N PRO A 27 -27.94 -58.93 -38.47
CA PRO A 27 -27.25 -57.62 -38.48
C PRO A 27 -26.61 -57.10 -37.15
N THR A 28 -25.36 -56.62 -37.21
CA THR A 28 -24.69 -55.94 -36.06
C THR A 28 -24.02 -54.59 -36.37
N ASN A 29 -23.93 -54.15 -37.63
CA ASN A 29 -23.08 -53.00 -37.99
C ASN A 29 -23.73 -51.60 -37.85
N LEU A 30 -25.03 -51.43 -38.16
CA LEU A 30 -25.68 -50.10 -38.12
C LEU A 30 -25.77 -49.50 -36.70
N ALA A 31 -26.19 -50.29 -35.71
CA ALA A 31 -26.26 -49.85 -34.32
C ALA A 31 -24.87 -49.50 -33.73
N ARG A 32 -23.83 -50.22 -34.16
CA ARG A 32 -22.44 -50.01 -33.72
C ARG A 32 -21.86 -48.71 -34.30
N ALA A 33 -22.12 -48.43 -35.58
CA ALA A 33 -21.73 -47.18 -36.24
C ALA A 33 -22.40 -45.95 -35.59
N GLY A 34 -23.71 -45.99 -35.35
CA GLY A 34 -24.46 -44.89 -34.71
C GLY A 34 -24.06 -44.64 -33.25
N ARG A 35 -23.61 -45.67 -32.52
CA ARG A 35 -23.07 -45.52 -31.17
C ARG A 35 -21.67 -44.89 -31.19
N LEU A 36 -20.83 -45.24 -32.17
CA LEU A 36 -19.47 -44.68 -32.35
C LEU A 36 -19.50 -43.19 -32.74
N THR A 37 -20.37 -42.76 -33.65
CA THR A 37 -20.51 -41.33 -34.02
C THR A 37 -21.05 -40.50 -32.86
N LYS A 38 -22.08 -40.98 -32.13
CA LYS A 38 -22.57 -40.31 -30.91
C LYS A 38 -21.49 -40.18 -29.83
N MET A 39 -20.61 -41.17 -29.66
CA MET A 39 -19.47 -41.06 -28.73
C MET A 39 -18.42 -40.05 -29.20
N LYS A 40 -18.09 -39.99 -30.49
CA LYS A 40 -17.19 -38.97 -31.05
C LYS A 40 -17.75 -37.56 -30.86
N PHE A 41 -19.04 -37.35 -31.12
CA PHE A 41 -19.71 -36.06 -30.92
C PHE A 41 -19.76 -35.64 -29.44
N LYS A 42 -20.08 -36.55 -28.52
CA LYS A 42 -20.01 -36.25 -27.07
C LYS A 42 -18.61 -35.88 -26.61
N LYS A 43 -17.56 -36.57 -27.09
CA LYS A 43 -16.17 -36.21 -26.80
C LYS A 43 -15.79 -34.85 -27.38
N ALA A 44 -16.21 -34.54 -28.61
CA ALA A 44 -15.98 -33.22 -29.21
C ALA A 44 -16.65 -32.11 -28.38
N LEU A 45 -17.90 -32.30 -27.95
CA LEU A 45 -18.63 -31.34 -27.11
C LEU A 45 -17.96 -31.15 -25.73
N ILE A 46 -17.53 -32.23 -25.08
CA ILE A 46 -16.79 -32.17 -23.81
C ILE A 46 -15.46 -31.42 -23.99
N ASN A 47 -14.70 -31.70 -25.04
CA ASN A 47 -13.45 -31.01 -25.33
C ASN A 47 -13.68 -29.51 -25.61
N LEU A 48 -14.77 -29.16 -26.29
CA LEU A 48 -15.10 -27.77 -26.60
C LEU A 48 -15.57 -26.99 -25.36
N LEU A 49 -16.31 -27.65 -24.46
CA LEU A 49 -16.65 -27.11 -23.14
C LEU A 49 -15.41 -26.94 -22.26
N LEU A 50 -14.50 -27.94 -22.23
CA LEU A 50 -13.23 -27.84 -21.51
C LEU A 50 -12.37 -26.69 -22.04
N ALA A 51 -12.25 -26.54 -23.36
CA ALA A 51 -11.53 -25.42 -23.97
C ALA A 51 -12.16 -24.06 -23.60
N GLY A 52 -13.49 -23.95 -23.62
CA GLY A 52 -14.20 -22.74 -23.19
C GLY A 52 -13.98 -22.41 -21.71
N VAL A 53 -14.07 -23.39 -20.82
CA VAL A 53 -13.78 -23.21 -19.38
C VAL A 53 -12.31 -22.84 -19.15
N SER A 54 -11.36 -23.52 -19.82
CA SER A 54 -9.95 -23.18 -19.73
C SER A 54 -9.65 -21.77 -20.24
N PHE A 55 -10.33 -21.30 -21.28
CA PHE A 55 -10.20 -19.94 -21.79
C PHE A 55 -10.73 -18.90 -20.78
N LEU A 56 -11.91 -19.13 -20.20
CA LEU A 56 -12.48 -18.25 -19.16
C LEU A 56 -11.60 -18.21 -17.90
N VAL A 57 -11.11 -19.36 -17.43
CA VAL A 57 -10.16 -19.42 -16.29
C VAL A 57 -8.87 -18.68 -16.62
N SER A 58 -8.35 -18.80 -17.85
CA SER A 58 -7.17 -18.06 -18.29
C SER A 58 -7.40 -16.55 -18.31
N LEU A 59 -8.59 -16.09 -18.74
CA LEU A 59 -8.95 -14.67 -18.70
C LEU A 59 -9.02 -14.14 -17.26
N VAL A 60 -9.64 -14.89 -16.33
CA VAL A 60 -9.67 -14.51 -14.90
C VAL A 60 -8.27 -14.49 -14.30
N ILE A 61 -7.41 -15.46 -14.63
CA ILE A 61 -6.01 -15.46 -14.18
C ILE A 61 -5.27 -14.25 -14.76
N VAL A 62 -5.44 -13.92 -16.04
CA VAL A 62 -4.85 -12.73 -16.65
C VAL A 62 -5.38 -11.44 -16.00
N GLU A 63 -6.67 -11.34 -15.71
CA GLU A 63 -7.24 -10.18 -15.02
C GLU A 63 -6.68 -10.04 -13.58
N VAL A 64 -6.57 -11.14 -12.83
CA VAL A 64 -5.97 -11.15 -11.49
C VAL A 64 -4.47 -10.81 -11.54
N LEU A 65 -3.71 -11.32 -12.53
CA LEU A 65 -2.30 -11.00 -12.70
C LEU A 65 -2.09 -9.56 -13.18
N VAL A 66 -2.91 -9.06 -14.11
CA VAL A 66 -2.86 -7.67 -14.56
C VAL A 66 -3.28 -6.75 -13.42
N GLY A 67 -4.30 -7.10 -12.65
CA GLY A 67 -4.64 -6.42 -11.40
C GLY A 67 -3.49 -6.45 -10.39
N PHE A 68 -2.82 -7.58 -10.19
CA PHE A 68 -1.74 -7.68 -9.21
C PHE A 68 -0.46 -6.93 -9.64
N PHE A 69 -0.08 -6.97 -10.91
CA PHE A 69 1.16 -6.37 -11.42
C PHE A 69 1.00 -4.96 -11.99
N PHE A 70 -0.20 -4.57 -12.44
CA PHE A 70 -0.47 -3.28 -13.09
C PHE A 70 -1.56 -2.45 -12.39
N CYS A 71 -2.22 -2.92 -11.32
CA CYS A 71 -2.99 -2.00 -10.47
C CYS A 71 -2.02 -1.07 -9.72
N PRO A 72 -2.20 0.27 -9.81
CA PRO A 72 -1.41 1.23 -9.05
C PRO A 72 -1.70 1.09 -7.55
N GLY A 73 -0.91 0.24 -6.87
CA GLY A 73 -1.01 0.02 -5.43
C GLY A 73 -0.51 -1.35 -4.96
N ALA A 74 -0.75 -2.43 -5.71
CA ALA A 74 -0.40 -3.78 -5.28
C ALA A 74 1.12 -3.99 -5.13
N GLY A 75 1.92 -3.49 -6.09
CA GLY A 75 3.38 -3.46 -5.98
C GLY A 75 3.93 -2.41 -4.99
N GLN A 76 3.11 -1.44 -4.53
CA GLN A 76 3.56 -0.32 -3.69
C GLN A 76 3.61 -0.66 -2.19
N PHE A 77 3.12 -1.84 -1.76
CA PHE A 77 3.28 -2.31 -0.38
C PHE A 77 4.71 -2.82 -0.07
N MET A 78 5.56 -3.04 -1.08
CA MET A 78 6.93 -3.56 -0.90
C MET A 78 8.05 -2.73 -1.53
N HIS A 79 7.74 -1.58 -2.15
CA HIS A 79 8.79 -0.61 -2.47
C HIS A 79 9.06 0.26 -1.24
N PRO A 80 10.29 0.25 -0.68
CA PRO A 80 10.67 1.27 0.29
C PRO A 80 10.50 2.64 -0.35
N GLN A 81 10.07 3.64 0.43
CA GLN A 81 10.12 5.02 -0.03
C GLN A 81 11.59 5.48 -0.05
N GLU A 82 12.32 5.14 -1.12
CA GLU A 82 13.74 5.43 -1.27
C GLU A 82 13.99 6.93 -1.48
N GLY A 83 13.95 7.67 -0.37
CA GLY A 83 14.76 8.85 -0.05
C GLY A 83 14.57 10.14 -0.86
N LEU A 84 14.26 10.07 -2.15
CA LEU A 84 14.39 11.20 -3.08
C LEU A 84 13.06 11.92 -3.39
N PRO A 85 11.93 11.25 -3.70
CA PRO A 85 10.66 11.94 -3.95
C PRO A 85 10.10 12.59 -2.68
N ALA A 86 10.19 11.88 -1.54
CA ALA A 86 9.75 12.40 -0.24
C ALA A 86 10.62 13.59 0.20
N ALA A 87 11.96 13.48 0.14
CA ALA A 87 12.84 14.60 0.47
C ALA A 87 12.61 15.82 -0.44
N ARG A 88 12.30 15.61 -1.72
CA ARG A 88 11.92 16.69 -2.64
C ARG A 88 10.61 17.36 -2.20
N GLY A 89 9.56 16.58 -1.94
CA GLY A 89 8.27 17.10 -1.50
C GLY A 89 8.33 17.84 -0.16
N VAL A 90 9.14 17.37 0.80
CA VAL A 90 9.39 18.07 2.07
C VAL A 90 10.13 19.38 1.81
N ARG A 91 11.25 19.35 1.06
CA ARG A 91 12.01 20.56 0.68
C ARG A 91 11.18 21.57 -0.12
N GLU A 92 10.14 21.14 -0.82
CA GLU A 92 9.19 22.00 -1.53
C GLU A 92 8.22 22.75 -0.59
N VAL A 93 8.09 22.34 0.68
CA VAL A 93 7.20 22.95 1.68
C VAL A 93 7.87 23.37 2.99
N THR A 94 9.16 23.11 3.19
CA THR A 94 9.92 23.49 4.39
C THR A 94 11.10 24.43 4.09
N ASP A 95 11.49 25.20 5.10
CA ASP A 95 12.74 25.94 5.20
C ASP A 95 13.65 25.32 6.28
N LEU A 96 14.96 25.55 6.19
CA LEU A 96 15.93 25.18 7.22
C LEU A 96 15.65 25.94 8.53
N ASP A 97 15.72 25.26 9.66
CA ASP A 97 15.71 25.86 11.00
C ASP A 97 16.89 25.31 11.82
N SER A 98 17.60 26.17 12.56
CA SER A 98 18.82 25.77 13.28
C SER A 98 18.55 24.98 14.56
N VAL A 99 17.32 24.96 15.08
CA VAL A 99 16.94 24.24 16.30
C VAL A 99 15.95 23.12 16.00
N LEU A 100 14.95 23.39 15.16
CA LEU A 100 13.95 22.40 14.74
C LEU A 100 14.44 21.50 13.59
N GLY A 101 15.58 21.84 12.97
CA GLY A 101 16.11 21.21 11.77
C GLY A 101 15.47 21.75 10.50
N TRP A 102 14.15 21.79 10.48
CA TRP A 102 13.35 22.49 9.47
C TRP A 102 12.05 22.99 10.08
N ARG A 103 11.37 23.88 9.38
CA ARG A 103 10.02 24.38 9.68
C ARG A 103 9.22 24.52 8.40
N GLY A 104 7.89 24.57 8.47
CA GLY A 104 7.07 24.84 7.28
C GLY A 104 7.36 26.24 6.72
N ARG A 105 7.35 26.41 5.39
CA ARG A 105 7.57 27.73 4.78
C ARG A 105 6.36 28.65 5.03
N PRO A 106 6.55 29.89 5.51
CA PRO A 106 5.51 30.91 5.56
C PRO A 106 4.89 31.20 4.20
N ASP A 107 3.61 31.59 4.20
CA ASP A 107 2.86 32.10 3.03
C ASP A 107 2.91 31.19 1.78
N LEU A 108 3.17 29.90 2.00
CA LEU A 108 3.35 28.92 0.93
C LEU A 108 2.02 28.64 0.23
N ARG A 109 2.07 28.57 -1.10
CA ARG A 109 1.05 27.90 -1.92
C ARG A 109 1.72 27.03 -2.97
N VAL A 110 1.46 25.72 -2.92
CA VAL A 110 1.97 24.75 -3.89
C VAL A 110 0.88 23.75 -4.27
N THR A 111 0.85 23.31 -5.52
CA THR A 111 -0.04 22.23 -5.97
C THR A 111 0.76 20.96 -6.13
N PHE A 112 0.42 19.94 -5.35
CA PHE A 112 0.94 18.59 -5.49
C PHE A 112 0.12 17.81 -6.53
N TYR A 113 0.82 16.99 -7.31
CA TYR A 113 0.25 16.10 -8.31
C TYR A 113 0.62 14.65 -7.96
N ASP A 114 -0.35 13.82 -7.57
CA ASP A 114 -0.10 12.41 -7.25
C ASP A 114 -0.17 11.54 -8.50
N TYR A 115 0.75 11.80 -9.43
CA TYR A 115 0.88 11.03 -10.68
C TYR A 115 1.08 9.52 -10.46
N HIS A 116 1.47 9.09 -9.25
CA HIS A 116 1.78 7.70 -8.92
C HIS A 116 0.55 6.90 -8.44
N ARG A 117 -0.45 7.54 -7.84
CA ARG A 117 -1.71 6.89 -7.45
C ARG A 117 -2.87 7.22 -8.38
N CYS A 118 -2.94 8.45 -8.88
CA CYS A 118 -4.01 8.89 -9.76
C CYS A 118 -3.55 10.07 -10.64
N PRO A 119 -3.34 9.89 -11.95
CA PRO A 119 -2.82 10.95 -12.84
C PRO A 119 -3.62 12.26 -12.88
N THR A 120 -4.84 12.26 -12.37
CA THR A 120 -5.72 13.44 -12.27
C THR A 120 -5.87 13.99 -10.84
N TYR A 121 -5.32 13.31 -9.81
CA TYR A 121 -5.38 13.80 -8.44
C TYR A 121 -4.33 14.88 -8.22
N GLN A 122 -4.82 16.11 -8.06
CA GLN A 122 -4.04 17.26 -7.64
C GLN A 122 -4.68 17.86 -6.38
N HIS A 123 -3.85 18.37 -5.47
CA HIS A 123 -4.33 19.14 -4.33
C HIS A 123 -3.40 20.32 -4.04
N THR A 124 -3.99 21.46 -3.69
CA THR A 124 -3.22 22.63 -3.27
C THR A 124 -2.98 22.56 -1.77
N VAL A 125 -1.71 22.69 -1.40
CA VAL A 125 -1.23 22.89 -0.04
C VAL A 125 -1.01 24.39 0.15
N ILE A 126 -1.53 24.92 1.25
CA ILE A 126 -1.40 26.32 1.65
C ILE A 126 -0.88 26.32 3.08
N HIS A 127 0.12 27.16 3.36
CA HIS A 127 0.51 27.50 4.72
C HIS A 127 0.09 28.94 5.06
N ASN A 128 -0.17 29.19 6.34
CA ASN A 128 -0.34 30.53 6.89
C ASN A 128 1.01 31.28 7.01
N SER A 129 0.96 32.53 7.46
CA SER A 129 2.12 33.41 7.70
C SER A 129 3.14 32.87 8.72
N ARG A 130 2.78 31.84 9.48
CA ARG A 130 3.65 31.14 10.44
C ARG A 130 4.25 29.83 9.88
N GLY A 131 3.84 29.41 8.69
CA GLY A 131 4.31 28.20 8.02
C GLY A 131 3.53 26.93 8.35
N PHE A 132 2.38 27.03 9.03
CA PHE A 132 1.53 25.87 9.33
C PHE A 132 0.41 25.70 8.33
N ARG A 133 -0.02 24.45 8.15
CA ARG A 133 -1.18 24.10 7.32
C ARG A 133 -2.49 24.27 8.08
N ASP A 134 -2.77 25.51 8.42
CA ASP A 134 -3.94 26.01 9.15
C ASP A 134 -4.39 27.35 8.54
N GLU A 135 -5.48 27.93 9.05
CA GLU A 135 -5.78 29.35 8.84
C GLU A 135 -4.88 30.27 9.69
N GLU A 136 -5.02 31.59 9.57
CA GLU A 136 -4.26 32.53 10.41
C GLU A 136 -4.73 32.46 11.88
N ARG A 137 -3.78 32.29 12.80
CA ARG A 137 -4.04 32.10 14.24
C ARG A 137 -3.41 33.23 15.05
N SER A 138 -4.22 33.90 15.89
CA SER A 138 -3.73 34.93 16.78
C SER A 138 -3.24 34.35 18.11
N PHE A 139 -2.04 34.75 18.56
CA PHE A 139 -1.58 34.47 19.92
C PHE A 139 -2.54 35.05 20.98
N ALA A 140 -3.12 36.24 20.70
CA ALA A 140 -4.10 36.84 21.59
C ALA A 140 -5.31 35.92 21.77
N ARG A 141 -5.58 35.55 23.02
CA ARG A 141 -6.68 34.64 23.37
C ARG A 141 -8.03 35.32 23.16
N MET A 142 -8.95 34.64 22.49
CA MET A 142 -10.35 35.08 22.44
C MET A 142 -10.95 35.09 23.85
N ALA A 143 -11.71 36.13 24.19
CA ALA A 143 -12.33 36.28 25.51
C ALA A 143 -13.31 35.14 25.87
N TRP A 144 -13.80 34.41 24.86
CA TRP A 144 -14.74 33.32 24.98
C TRP A 144 -14.26 32.13 24.14
N GLY A 145 -14.31 30.92 24.70
CA GLY A 145 -13.98 29.67 24.01
C GLY A 145 -12.79 28.90 24.59
N ARG A 146 -12.56 27.73 24.01
CA ARG A 146 -11.41 26.85 24.28
C ARG A 146 -10.47 26.81 23.09
N ARG A 147 -9.18 26.60 23.33
CA ARG A 147 -8.16 26.44 22.29
C ARG A 147 -7.48 25.08 22.42
N PHE A 148 -7.66 24.23 21.42
CA PHE A 148 -7.05 22.91 21.31
C PHE A 148 -5.90 23.01 20.31
N LEU A 149 -4.67 22.81 20.78
CA LEU A 149 -3.47 22.85 19.94
C LEU A 149 -3.00 21.43 19.67
N VAL A 150 -2.71 21.12 18.41
CA VAL A 150 -2.31 19.78 18.00
C VAL A 150 -0.91 19.83 17.39
N LEU A 151 0.00 19.08 18.00
CA LEU A 151 1.35 18.83 17.50
C LEU A 151 1.35 17.49 16.75
N GLY A 152 2.25 17.30 15.80
CA GLY A 152 2.39 16.02 15.13
C GLY A 152 3.21 16.08 13.85
N ASP A 153 3.29 14.93 13.21
CA ASP A 153 4.08 14.70 11.99
C ASP A 153 3.31 15.01 10.68
N SER A 154 3.69 14.31 9.60
CA SER A 154 2.99 14.22 8.32
C SER A 154 1.49 13.92 8.40
N TYR A 155 1.00 13.14 9.38
CA TYR A 155 -0.43 12.85 9.53
C TYR A 155 -1.22 14.06 10.03
N THR A 156 -0.65 14.79 10.99
CA THR A 156 -1.24 16.01 11.58
C THR A 156 -1.17 17.18 10.60
N TRP A 157 -0.06 17.30 9.87
CA TRP A 157 0.05 18.24 8.74
C TRP A 157 -0.95 17.92 7.61
N GLY A 158 -1.24 16.62 7.38
CA GLY A 158 -2.23 16.14 6.41
C GLY A 158 -1.64 15.75 5.05
N TRP A 159 -0.56 14.98 5.05
CA TRP A 159 0.13 14.57 3.83
C TRP A 159 -0.77 13.76 2.86
N GLY A 160 -0.73 14.12 1.57
CA GLY A 160 -1.46 13.42 0.52
C GLY A 160 -2.98 13.64 0.47
N VAL A 161 -3.53 14.52 1.31
CA VAL A 161 -4.95 14.91 1.28
C VAL A 161 -5.11 16.41 1.05
N ALA A 162 -6.22 16.84 0.45
CA ALA A 162 -6.51 18.27 0.23
C ALA A 162 -6.88 19.02 1.52
N GLN A 163 -7.55 18.35 2.46
CA GLN A 163 -7.98 18.89 3.75
C GLN A 163 -7.50 17.96 4.87
N ASN A 164 -6.81 18.51 5.87
CA ASN A 164 -6.39 17.74 7.05
C ASN A 164 -7.57 17.49 8.01
N TYR A 165 -7.41 16.52 8.92
CA TYR A 165 -8.50 16.13 9.83
C TYR A 165 -8.82 17.21 10.89
N LEU A 166 -7.92 18.16 11.13
CA LEU A 166 -8.11 19.25 12.09
C LEU A 166 -9.03 20.34 11.53
N ALA A 167 -8.93 20.66 10.25
CA ALA A 167 -9.91 21.51 9.57
C ALA A 167 -11.31 20.87 9.56
N LEU A 168 -11.39 19.54 9.41
CA LEU A 168 -12.66 18.79 9.55
C LEU A 168 -13.19 18.80 10.99
N LEU A 169 -12.31 18.79 12.00
CA LEU A 169 -12.68 18.91 13.41
C LEU A 169 -13.18 20.32 13.76
N GLN A 170 -12.49 21.36 13.28
CA GLN A 170 -12.92 22.76 13.41
C GLN A 170 -14.31 22.97 12.80
N HIS A 171 -14.54 22.45 11.60
CA HIS A 171 -15.85 22.50 10.94
C HIS A 171 -16.96 21.91 11.83
N ARG A 172 -16.73 20.73 12.43
CA ARG A 172 -17.70 20.07 13.32
C ARG A 172 -17.96 20.84 14.63
N PHE A 173 -16.96 21.54 15.16
CA PHE A 173 -17.19 22.45 16.29
C PHE A 173 -18.04 23.65 15.89
N ASN A 174 -17.78 24.24 14.71
CA ASN A 174 -18.57 25.34 14.17
C ASN A 174 -20.04 24.92 13.92
N GLU A 175 -20.28 23.77 13.29
CA GLU A 175 -21.62 23.18 13.07
C GLU A 175 -22.41 22.98 14.37
N THR A 176 -21.73 22.69 15.48
CA THR A 176 -22.34 22.47 16.80
C THR A 176 -22.34 23.72 17.69
N ASN A 177 -22.03 24.89 17.13
CA ASN A 177 -21.90 26.17 17.84
C ASN A 177 -20.96 26.11 19.06
N ARG A 178 -19.97 25.21 19.04
CA ARG A 178 -18.97 25.07 20.09
C ARG A 178 -17.85 26.07 19.83
N GLN A 179 -17.65 26.98 20.79
CA GLN A 179 -16.56 27.95 20.78
C GLN A 179 -15.22 27.23 21.07
N VAL A 180 -14.68 26.56 20.05
CA VAL A 180 -13.40 25.84 20.10
C VAL A 180 -12.56 26.24 18.89
N GLU A 181 -11.34 26.67 19.14
CA GLU A 181 -10.31 26.90 18.12
C GLU A 181 -9.37 25.70 18.09
N VAL A 182 -9.20 25.08 16.92
CA VAL A 182 -8.35 23.91 16.69
C VAL A 182 -7.12 24.35 15.89
N ILE A 183 -5.99 24.47 16.58
CA ILE A 183 -4.73 24.95 15.99
C ILE A 183 -3.92 23.76 15.51
N ASN A 184 -3.58 23.74 14.21
CA ASN A 184 -2.70 22.74 13.62
C ASN A 184 -1.24 23.21 13.62
N LEU A 185 -0.41 22.66 14.51
CA LEU A 185 1.04 22.84 14.51
C LEU A 185 1.80 21.60 13.99
N GLY A 186 1.14 20.73 13.23
CA GLY A 186 1.78 19.59 12.60
C GLY A 186 2.76 19.98 11.50
N VAL A 187 3.90 19.30 11.40
CA VAL A 187 4.94 19.54 10.39
C VAL A 187 5.47 18.20 9.87
N ILE A 188 5.68 18.08 8.56
CA ILE A 188 6.09 16.80 7.94
C ILE A 188 7.44 16.33 8.49
N GLY A 189 7.47 15.07 8.94
CA GLY A 189 8.67 14.39 9.43
C GLY A 189 9.20 14.87 10.77
N TYR A 190 8.42 15.67 11.49
CA TYR A 190 8.69 15.85 12.91
C TYR A 190 8.50 14.53 13.63
N ALA A 191 9.32 14.32 14.66
CA ALA A 191 9.04 13.40 15.74
C ALA A 191 8.79 14.20 17.03
N THR A 192 8.48 13.50 18.12
CA THR A 192 8.14 14.09 19.42
C THR A 192 9.18 15.08 19.98
N ASP A 193 10.46 14.95 19.60
CA ASP A 193 11.52 15.88 19.99
C ASP A 193 11.40 17.25 19.31
N GLN A 194 11.14 17.29 18.01
CA GLN A 194 10.84 18.49 17.24
C GLN A 194 9.49 19.10 17.64
N GLU A 195 8.48 18.26 17.94
CA GLU A 195 7.18 18.70 18.45
C GLU A 195 7.29 19.39 19.82
N MET A 196 8.09 18.83 20.73
CA MET A 196 8.38 19.42 22.04
C MET A 196 9.09 20.78 21.89
N LEU A 197 10.10 20.86 21.01
CA LEU A 197 10.82 22.10 20.74
C LEU A 197 9.90 23.17 20.11
N LEU A 198 9.06 22.78 19.15
CA LEU A 198 8.08 23.68 18.54
C LEU A 198 7.04 24.18 19.55
N TYR A 199 6.59 23.31 20.45
CA TYR A 199 5.69 23.72 21.53
C TYR A 199 6.35 24.73 22.47
N ALA A 200 7.60 24.50 22.86
CA ALA A 200 8.35 25.39 23.73
C ALA A 200 8.65 26.75 23.09
N GLN A 201 8.93 26.79 21.78
CA GLN A 201 9.22 28.03 21.05
C GLN A 201 7.95 28.83 20.70
N GLU A 202 6.90 28.16 20.23
CA GLU A 202 5.73 28.82 19.63
C GLU A 202 4.39 28.31 20.19
N GLY A 203 4.23 27.00 20.38
CA GLY A 203 2.95 26.43 20.83
C GLY A 203 2.44 26.99 22.16
N VAL A 204 3.34 27.30 23.09
CA VAL A 204 3.01 27.94 24.38
C VAL A 204 2.45 29.35 24.22
N GLN A 205 2.85 30.10 23.19
CA GLN A 205 2.39 31.48 22.95
C GLN A 205 0.90 31.53 22.58
N TYR A 206 0.35 30.44 22.06
CA TYR A 206 -1.08 30.29 21.82
C TYR A 206 -1.90 30.07 23.11
N ALA A 207 -1.29 29.88 24.29
CA ALA A 207 -1.99 29.67 25.56
C ALA A 207 -3.15 28.63 25.49
N PRO A 208 -2.91 27.41 24.96
CA PRO A 208 -3.94 26.41 24.73
C PRO A 208 -4.56 25.89 26.04
N ASP A 209 -5.84 25.51 25.99
CA ASP A 209 -6.54 24.78 27.06
C ASP A 209 -6.26 23.27 27.02
N MET A 210 -5.88 22.75 25.86
CA MET A 210 -5.54 21.36 25.63
C MET A 210 -4.45 21.28 24.57
N VAL A 211 -3.42 20.46 24.82
CA VAL A 211 -2.42 20.07 23.83
C VAL A 211 -2.65 18.60 23.49
N ILE A 212 -2.74 18.29 22.20
CA ILE A 212 -2.93 16.94 21.66
C ILE A 212 -1.64 16.57 20.91
N LEU A 213 -1.07 15.41 21.23
CA LEU A 213 0.14 14.90 20.60
C LEU A 213 -0.24 13.86 19.54
N GLY A 214 0.01 14.18 18.27
CA GLY A 214 -0.20 13.30 17.11
C GLY A 214 0.94 12.31 16.93
N PHE A 215 1.16 11.45 17.93
CA PHE A 215 2.24 10.45 17.95
C PHE A 215 2.10 9.40 16.84
N CYS A 216 3.21 9.07 16.19
CA CYS A 216 3.30 8.06 15.14
C CYS A 216 4.45 7.05 15.37
N VAL A 217 4.37 5.86 14.78
CA VAL A 217 5.32 4.77 15.04
C VAL A 217 6.74 5.01 14.50
N ASN A 218 6.91 5.95 13.56
CA ASN A 218 8.22 6.38 13.07
C ASN A 218 9.00 7.20 14.12
N ASP A 219 8.32 7.91 15.02
CA ASP A 219 8.92 8.79 16.04
C ASP A 219 10.01 8.08 16.84
N TYR A 220 9.83 6.80 17.19
CA TYR A 220 10.83 6.00 17.92
C TYR A 220 12.19 5.94 17.22
N LYS A 221 12.20 5.77 15.90
CA LYS A 221 13.42 5.71 15.08
C LYS A 221 13.96 7.13 14.87
N GLU A 222 13.06 8.06 14.65
CA GLU A 222 13.35 9.42 14.24
C GLU A 222 13.94 10.28 15.36
N ASN A 223 13.46 10.18 16.61
CA ASN A 223 14.07 10.78 17.81
C ASN A 223 15.54 10.32 18.05
N ALA A 224 15.97 9.23 17.43
CA ALA A 224 17.35 8.70 17.55
C ALA A 224 18.28 9.12 16.39
N GLU A 225 17.74 9.70 15.32
CA GLU A 225 18.49 10.22 14.18
C GLU A 225 19.00 11.65 14.48
N ASN A 226 20.04 12.07 13.77
CA ASN A 226 20.52 13.47 13.79
C ASN A 226 20.62 14.08 12.37
N TRP A 227 20.21 13.32 11.36
CA TRP A 227 20.26 13.74 9.95
C TRP A 227 19.19 13.02 9.12
N THR A 228 18.27 13.78 8.53
CA THR A 228 17.16 13.24 7.71
C THR A 228 16.92 14.21 6.54
N TRP A 229 16.65 13.68 5.33
CA TRP A 229 16.41 14.46 4.10
C TRP A 229 17.43 15.55 3.73
N GLY A 230 18.67 15.42 4.24
CA GLY A 230 19.75 16.38 4.05
C GLY A 230 19.65 17.63 4.94
N TYR A 231 18.89 17.54 6.03
CA TYR A 231 18.86 18.49 7.14
C TYR A 231 19.44 17.82 8.39
N SER A 232 20.12 18.60 9.24
CA SER A 232 20.31 18.22 10.64
C SER A 232 18.95 18.23 11.33
N ARG A 233 18.70 17.27 12.22
CA ARG A 233 17.54 17.30 13.13
C ARG A 233 18.03 17.36 14.58
N PRO A 234 17.26 17.92 15.52
CA PRO A 234 17.59 17.84 16.94
C PRO A 234 17.75 16.38 17.36
N ARG A 235 18.60 16.15 18.36
CA ARG A 235 18.72 14.84 19.01
C ARG A 235 19.01 15.04 20.48
N PHE A 236 18.16 14.48 21.33
CA PHE A 236 18.33 14.58 22.77
C PHE A 236 19.22 13.47 23.33
N LYS A 237 20.00 13.83 24.35
CA LYS A 237 20.76 12.93 25.21
C LYS A 237 20.07 12.91 26.57
N VAL A 238 19.93 11.72 27.15
CA VAL A 238 19.44 11.57 28.53
C VAL A 238 20.62 11.82 29.47
N ALA A 239 20.47 12.79 30.37
CA ALA A 239 21.46 13.11 31.40
C ALA A 239 21.36 12.14 32.59
N ALA A 240 22.33 12.23 33.51
CA ALA A 240 22.41 11.34 34.69
C ALA A 240 21.22 11.51 35.66
N ASP A 241 20.53 12.65 35.62
CA ASP A 241 19.30 12.96 36.37
C ASP A 241 18.01 12.65 35.58
N ALA A 242 18.14 11.94 34.45
CA ALA A 242 17.08 11.66 33.47
C ALA A 242 16.48 12.89 32.76
N SER A 243 17.08 14.09 32.88
CA SER A 243 16.70 15.24 32.06
C SER A 243 17.12 15.04 30.59
N LEU A 244 16.40 15.70 29.68
CA LEU A 244 16.73 15.70 28.24
C LEU A 244 17.58 16.92 27.91
N ILE A 245 18.80 16.69 27.42
CA ILE A 245 19.72 17.72 26.94
C ILE A 245 19.79 17.65 25.42
N LEU A 246 19.53 18.76 24.73
CA LEU A 246 19.73 18.86 23.29
C LEU A 246 21.24 18.75 22.99
N GLY A 247 21.62 17.74 22.20
CA GLY A 247 22.98 17.18 22.17
C GLY A 247 23.86 17.54 20.98
#